data_AF-A0A6G6IRQ1-F1
#
_entry.id   AF-A0A6G6IRQ1-F1
#
_cell.length_a   1.000
_cell.length_b   1.000
_cell.length_c   1.000
_cell.angle_alpha   90.00
_cell.angle_beta   90.00
_cell.angle_gamma   90.00
#
_symmetry.space_group_name_H-M   'P 1'
#
loop_
_entity.id
_entity.type
_entity.pdbx_description
1 polymer ?
#
loop_
_entity_poly.entity_id
_entity_poly.type
_entity_poly.pdbx_seq_one_letter_code
_entity_poly.pdbx_strand_id
1 'polypeptide(L)'
;MRSKFAAAAWLLSLLPLAAHAAPGDSDLAQARELLSLSQSSIKDYDLLTTQGGTDPALQTQFVNYVTFAREALPALRRSAEEGNAAGQYLLAMTLRIPSVGPSEKQEAVCDLLMRSAKQNFLPAALVGPSICQEQMAPQDMQGGLKQAIEQAPRHAAYYPMQSPAYRLCVHNQRAAFPLPELTQAEFEAEAYFELARRTKAVSRRGQEERLRYLRLAMERDCEGAKSAVAALEARLKS
;
A
#
# COMPACT_ATOMS: atom_id res chain seq x y z
N MET A 1 61.33 -30.59 33.33
CA MET A 1 60.25 -30.11 34.21
C MET A 1 59.17 -29.48 33.34
N ARG A 2 57.90 -29.80 33.61
CA ARG A 2 56.73 -29.61 32.74
C ARG A 2 56.29 -28.14 32.65
N SER A 3 56.15 -27.61 31.44
CA SER A 3 55.44 -26.35 31.16
C SER A 3 53.95 -26.62 30.97
N LYS A 4 53.09 -25.94 31.73
CA LYS A 4 51.62 -26.01 31.61
C LYS A 4 51.15 -24.90 30.66
N PHE A 5 50.49 -25.28 29.56
CA PHE A 5 49.67 -24.37 28.77
C PHE A 5 48.25 -24.38 29.33
N ALA A 6 47.74 -23.21 29.72
CA ALA A 6 46.35 -22.99 30.05
C ALA A 6 45.63 -22.47 28.80
N ALA A 7 44.73 -23.26 28.23
CA ALA A 7 43.81 -22.81 27.19
C ALA A 7 42.53 -22.31 27.85
N ALA A 8 42.25 -21.01 27.73
CA ALA A 8 40.98 -20.42 28.12
C ALA A 8 40.03 -20.47 26.91
N ALA A 9 39.02 -21.34 26.99
CA ALA A 9 37.94 -21.41 26.01
C ALA A 9 36.88 -20.34 26.34
N TRP A 10 36.76 -19.33 25.48
CA TRP A 10 35.67 -18.36 25.53
C TRP A 10 34.46 -18.94 24.77
N LEU A 11 33.43 -19.35 25.51
CA LEU A 11 32.12 -19.70 24.96
C LEU A 11 31.34 -18.40 24.69
N LEU A 12 31.35 -17.95 23.44
CA LEU A 12 30.41 -16.94 22.94
C LEU A 12 29.03 -17.60 22.76
N SER A 13 28.17 -17.42 23.75
CA SER A 13 26.76 -17.81 23.68
C SER A 13 26.02 -16.92 22.68
N LEU A 14 25.75 -17.46 21.49
CA LEU A 14 24.81 -16.91 20.51
C LEU A 14 23.38 -17.14 21.03
N LEU A 15 22.82 -16.16 21.74
CA LEU A 15 21.39 -16.14 22.01
C LEU A 15 20.66 -15.71 20.72
N PRO A 16 19.62 -16.46 20.27
CA PRO A 16 18.81 -16.02 19.16
C PRO A 16 18.01 -14.79 19.62
N LEU A 17 18.21 -13.67 18.92
CA LEU A 17 17.31 -12.52 18.99
C LEU A 17 15.95 -12.99 18.47
N ALA A 18 15.07 -13.43 19.38
CA ALA A 18 13.66 -13.59 19.07
C ALA A 18 13.14 -12.19 18.72
N ALA A 19 13.01 -11.91 17.42
CA ALA A 19 12.33 -10.73 16.93
C ALA A 19 10.91 -10.76 17.52
N HIS A 20 10.67 -9.91 18.52
CA HIS A 20 9.33 -9.75 19.07
C HIS A 20 8.49 -9.10 17.98
N ALA A 21 7.39 -9.76 17.60
CA ALA A 21 6.43 -9.20 16.68
C ALA A 21 5.95 -7.83 17.19
N ALA A 22 5.79 -6.88 16.30
CA ALA A 22 5.30 -5.56 16.68
C ALA A 22 3.85 -5.67 17.20
N PRO A 23 3.39 -4.72 18.03
CA PRO A 23 1.99 -4.66 18.42
C PRO A 23 1.06 -4.73 17.20
N GLY A 24 0.05 -5.57 17.30
CA GLY A 24 -0.98 -5.80 16.29
C GLY A 24 -0.58 -6.76 15.17
N ASP A 25 0.64 -7.31 15.14
CA ASP A 25 1.11 -8.18 14.05
C ASP A 25 0.38 -9.53 14.00
N SER A 26 0.11 -10.14 15.15
CA SER A 26 -0.62 -11.42 15.20
C SER A 26 -2.05 -11.27 14.69
N ASP A 27 -2.72 -10.20 15.11
CA ASP A 27 -4.07 -9.88 14.64
C ASP A 27 -4.09 -9.49 13.16
N LEU A 28 -3.06 -8.76 12.69
CA LEU A 28 -2.87 -8.46 11.27
C LEU A 28 -2.70 -9.74 10.46
N ALA A 29 -1.88 -10.68 10.92
CA ALA A 29 -1.64 -11.96 10.25
C ALA A 29 -2.94 -12.77 10.13
N GLN A 30 -3.72 -12.88 11.22
CA GLN A 30 -5.03 -13.53 11.21
C GLN A 30 -5.99 -12.87 10.20
N ALA A 31 -6.08 -11.54 10.22
CA ALA A 31 -6.95 -10.81 9.30
C ALA A 31 -6.54 -11.04 7.83
N ARG A 32 -5.23 -11.03 7.55
CA ARG A 32 -4.70 -11.24 6.21
C ARG A 32 -4.96 -12.64 5.68
N GLU A 33 -4.91 -13.66 6.54
CA GLU A 33 -5.27 -15.02 6.16
C GLU A 33 -6.73 -15.07 5.65
N LEU A 34 -7.67 -14.47 6.39
CA LEU A 34 -9.06 -14.37 5.96
C LEU A 34 -9.21 -13.58 4.65
N LEU A 35 -8.57 -12.41 4.53
CA LEU A 35 -8.60 -11.60 3.31
C LEU A 35 -7.91 -12.29 2.11
N SER A 36 -7.03 -13.27 2.34
CA SER A 36 -6.41 -14.06 1.27
C SER A 36 -7.38 -15.10 0.69
N LEU A 37 -8.32 -15.61 1.50
CA LEU A 37 -9.35 -16.56 1.07
C LEU A 37 -10.37 -15.94 0.11
N SER A 38 -10.40 -14.61 0.03
CA SER A 38 -11.28 -13.86 -0.85
C SER A 38 -10.60 -13.27 -2.09
N GLN A 39 -9.35 -13.64 -2.37
CA GLN A 39 -8.65 -13.15 -3.55
C GLN A 39 -9.36 -13.61 -4.83
N SER A 40 -9.78 -12.65 -5.65
CA SER A 40 -10.19 -12.89 -7.03
C SER A 40 -9.27 -12.11 -7.96
N SER A 41 -9.12 -12.53 -9.21
CA SER A 41 -8.23 -11.81 -10.13
C SER A 41 -8.81 -10.43 -10.47
N ILE A 42 -7.94 -9.47 -10.80
CA ILE A 42 -8.38 -8.13 -11.28
C ILE A 42 -9.33 -8.26 -12.48
N LYS A 43 -9.09 -9.24 -13.35
CA LYS A 43 -9.91 -9.53 -14.53
C LYS A 43 -11.33 -9.96 -14.14
N ASP A 44 -11.46 -10.81 -13.12
CA ASP A 44 -12.76 -11.28 -12.64
C ASP A 44 -13.59 -10.13 -12.05
N TYR A 45 -12.93 -9.20 -11.34
CA TYR A 45 -13.59 -7.99 -10.83
C TYR A 45 -13.96 -6.98 -11.92
N ASP A 46 -13.13 -6.79 -12.94
CA ASP A 46 -13.49 -5.95 -14.08
C ASP A 46 -14.72 -6.52 -14.80
N LEU A 47 -14.82 -7.84 -14.94
CA LEU A 47 -16.01 -8.50 -15.49
C LEU A 47 -17.24 -8.29 -14.61
N LEU A 48 -17.11 -8.42 -13.28
CA LEU A 48 -18.19 -8.14 -12.32
C LEU A 48 -18.76 -6.72 -12.48
N THR A 49 -17.89 -5.73 -12.57
CA THR A 49 -18.27 -4.31 -12.62
C THR A 49 -18.80 -3.89 -13.98
N THR A 50 -18.23 -4.40 -15.08
CA THR A 50 -18.60 -4.00 -16.44
C THR A 50 -19.82 -4.75 -17.00
N GLN A 51 -20.05 -6.00 -16.57
CA GLN A 51 -21.16 -6.83 -17.05
C GLN A 51 -22.33 -6.91 -16.05
N GLY A 52 -22.31 -6.07 -15.00
CA GLY A 52 -23.35 -6.04 -13.97
C GLY A 52 -23.48 -7.35 -13.20
N GLY A 53 -22.41 -8.14 -13.12
CA GLY A 53 -22.36 -9.38 -12.34
C GLY A 53 -23.43 -10.41 -12.74
N THR A 54 -23.76 -10.56 -14.02
CA THR A 54 -24.77 -11.55 -14.46
C THR A 54 -24.27 -13.00 -14.42
N ASP A 55 -22.97 -13.23 -14.26
CA ASP A 55 -22.36 -14.55 -14.08
C ASP A 55 -22.50 -15.04 -12.62
N PRO A 56 -23.19 -16.16 -12.36
CA PRO A 56 -23.34 -16.73 -11.01
C PRO A 56 -22.02 -17.08 -10.32
N ALA A 57 -20.98 -17.48 -11.06
CA ALA A 57 -19.67 -17.79 -10.48
C ALA A 57 -19.01 -16.52 -9.93
N LEU A 58 -19.11 -15.41 -10.67
CA LEU A 58 -18.59 -14.13 -10.24
C LEU A 58 -19.40 -13.55 -9.06
N GLN A 59 -20.73 -13.71 -9.04
CA GLN A 59 -21.54 -13.34 -7.88
C GLN A 59 -21.11 -14.10 -6.61
N THR A 60 -20.84 -15.40 -6.76
CA THR A 60 -20.37 -16.25 -5.65
C THR A 60 -19.02 -15.76 -5.12
N GLN A 61 -18.09 -15.38 -5.99
CA GLN A 61 -16.81 -14.79 -5.60
C GLN A 61 -16.98 -13.50 -4.82
N PHE A 62 -17.87 -12.59 -5.27
CA PHE A 62 -18.16 -11.36 -4.55
C PHE A 62 -18.77 -11.61 -3.17
N VAL A 63 -19.70 -12.57 -3.05
CA VAL A 63 -20.28 -12.97 -1.76
C VAL A 63 -19.23 -13.52 -0.81
N ASN A 64 -18.32 -14.37 -1.30
CA ASN A 64 -17.20 -14.89 -0.50
C ASN A 64 -16.28 -13.75 -0.05
N TYR A 65 -16.02 -12.79 -0.93
CA TYR A 65 -15.21 -11.62 -0.60
C TYR A 65 -15.81 -10.78 0.53
N VAL A 66 -17.09 -10.45 0.45
CA VAL A 66 -17.79 -9.74 1.53
C VAL A 66 -17.81 -10.55 2.83
N THR A 67 -17.98 -11.88 2.74
CA THR A 67 -18.00 -12.77 3.91
C THR A 67 -16.67 -12.74 4.65
N PHE A 68 -15.56 -13.05 3.98
CA PHE A 68 -14.24 -13.08 4.62
C PHE A 68 -13.76 -11.69 5.05
N ALA A 69 -14.09 -10.64 4.29
CA ALA A 69 -13.82 -9.26 4.70
C ALA A 69 -14.52 -8.90 6.02
N ARG A 70 -15.77 -9.36 6.21
CA ARG A 70 -16.50 -9.16 7.47
C ARG A 70 -15.88 -9.95 8.62
N GLU A 71 -15.45 -11.19 8.37
CA GLU A 71 -14.78 -12.03 9.36
C GLU A 71 -13.42 -11.46 9.78
N ALA A 72 -12.72 -10.73 8.90
CA ALA A 72 -11.45 -10.10 9.21
C ALA A 72 -11.58 -8.86 10.13
N LEU A 73 -12.76 -8.21 10.17
CA LEU A 73 -12.95 -6.94 10.89
C LEU A 73 -12.54 -6.96 12.38
N PRO A 74 -12.87 -7.99 13.19
CA PRO A 74 -12.50 -7.99 14.60
C PRO A 74 -10.98 -8.00 14.80
N ALA A 75 -10.24 -8.77 14.01
CA ALA A 75 -8.79 -8.82 14.07
C ALA A 75 -8.16 -7.51 13.54
N LEU A 76 -8.67 -6.97 12.44
CA LEU A 76 -8.23 -5.67 11.92
C LEU A 76 -8.43 -4.53 12.93
N ARG A 77 -9.55 -4.53 13.68
CA ARG A 77 -9.81 -3.55 14.73
C ARG A 77 -8.77 -3.62 15.85
N ARG A 78 -8.51 -4.81 16.39
CA ARG A 78 -7.48 -4.99 17.42
C ARG A 78 -6.09 -4.57 16.93
N SER A 79 -5.70 -5.02 15.73
CA SER A 79 -4.43 -4.62 15.11
C SER A 79 -4.31 -3.10 14.97
N ALA A 80 -5.36 -2.44 14.50
CA ALA A 80 -5.40 -0.99 14.33
C ALA A 80 -5.36 -0.22 15.67
N GLU A 81 -6.05 -0.73 16.69
CA GLU A 81 -6.08 -0.19 18.06
C GLU A 81 -4.72 -0.31 18.76
N GLU A 82 -3.98 -1.38 18.50
CA GLU A 82 -2.59 -1.56 18.97
C GLU A 82 -1.57 -0.67 18.23
N GLY A 83 -2.04 0.13 17.26
CA GLY A 83 -1.23 1.11 16.56
C GLY A 83 -0.58 0.60 15.27
N ASN A 84 -0.88 -0.62 14.84
CA ASN A 84 -0.27 -1.19 13.64
C ASN A 84 -0.66 -0.40 12.38
N ALA A 85 0.32 0.17 11.66
CA ALA A 85 0.06 1.01 10.50
C ALA A 85 -0.62 0.24 9.35
N ALA A 86 -0.21 -1.01 9.12
CA ALA A 86 -0.83 -1.90 8.15
C ALA A 86 -2.25 -2.31 8.57
N GLY A 87 -2.47 -2.59 9.85
CA GLY A 87 -3.79 -2.87 10.42
C GLY A 87 -4.76 -1.69 10.24
N GLN A 88 -4.32 -0.46 10.53
CA GLN A 88 -5.10 0.76 10.32
C GLN A 88 -5.49 0.94 8.85
N TYR A 89 -4.53 0.75 7.93
CA TYR A 89 -4.77 0.85 6.50
C TYR A 89 -5.77 -0.20 5.99
N LEU A 90 -5.55 -1.48 6.33
CA LEU A 90 -6.42 -2.57 5.88
C LEU A 90 -7.82 -2.43 6.48
N LEU A 91 -7.95 -2.06 7.75
CA LEU A 91 -9.26 -1.77 8.33
C LEU A 91 -9.99 -0.68 7.53
N ALA A 92 -9.32 0.41 7.17
CA ALA A 92 -9.92 1.47 6.36
C ALA A 92 -10.35 0.97 4.97
N MET A 93 -9.58 0.10 4.32
CA MET A 93 -9.96 -0.48 3.03
C MET A 93 -11.14 -1.44 3.16
N THR A 94 -11.12 -2.31 4.18
CA THR A 94 -12.17 -3.30 4.45
C THR A 94 -13.51 -2.63 4.77
N LEU A 95 -13.50 -1.55 5.55
CA LEU A 95 -14.73 -0.79 5.88
C LEU A 95 -15.37 -0.10 4.67
N ARG A 96 -14.61 0.14 3.61
CA ARG A 96 -15.12 0.73 2.36
C ARG A 96 -15.75 -0.30 1.42
N ILE A 97 -15.63 -1.60 1.72
CA ILE A 97 -16.25 -2.65 0.90
C ILE A 97 -17.77 -2.60 1.14
N PRO A 98 -18.59 -2.51 0.08
CA PRO A 98 -20.03 -2.56 0.21
C PRO A 98 -20.49 -3.81 0.99
N SER A 99 -21.46 -3.62 1.90
CA SER A 99 -22.08 -4.70 2.68
C SER A 99 -21.19 -5.42 3.71
N VAL A 100 -19.94 -4.99 3.94
CA VAL A 100 -19.05 -5.63 4.94
C VAL A 100 -19.40 -5.25 6.37
N GLY A 101 -19.80 -4.00 6.63
CA GLY A 101 -20.22 -3.52 7.96
C GLY A 101 -21.39 -2.53 7.89
N PRO A 102 -21.85 -2.01 9.05
CA PRO A 102 -22.67 -0.79 9.03
C PRO A 102 -21.91 0.28 8.24
N SER A 103 -22.63 1.18 7.57
CA SER A 103 -22.01 2.30 6.87
C SER A 103 -21.21 3.14 7.87
N GLU A 104 -19.93 2.79 8.03
CA GLU A 104 -19.01 3.55 8.85
C GLU A 104 -18.90 4.95 8.25
N LYS A 105 -18.89 5.96 9.10
CA LYS A 105 -18.82 7.33 8.64
C LYS A 105 -17.50 7.51 7.90
N GLN A 106 -17.54 8.21 6.78
CA GLN A 106 -16.36 8.59 5.98
C GLN A 106 -15.23 9.17 6.86
N GLU A 107 -15.60 9.89 7.93
CA GLU A 107 -14.68 10.41 8.94
C GLU A 107 -13.83 9.32 9.63
N ALA A 108 -14.42 8.18 10.01
CA ALA A 108 -13.70 7.10 10.68
C ALA A 108 -12.70 6.41 9.75
N VAL A 109 -13.08 6.20 8.49
CA VAL A 109 -12.19 5.69 7.43
C VAL A 109 -11.00 6.65 7.24
N CYS A 110 -11.27 7.95 7.22
CA CYS A 110 -10.23 8.95 7.06
C CYS A 110 -9.29 9.06 8.25
N ASP A 111 -9.82 8.96 9.48
CA ASP A 111 -8.98 8.93 10.67
C ASP A 111 -7.99 7.74 10.65
N LEU A 112 -8.45 6.55 10.28
CA LEU A 112 -7.59 5.37 10.13
C LEU A 112 -6.48 5.58 9.09
N LEU A 113 -6.83 6.10 7.91
CA LEU A 113 -5.86 6.39 6.85
C LEU A 113 -4.86 7.46 7.26
N MET A 114 -5.31 8.50 7.96
CA MET A 114 -4.43 9.55 8.46
C MET A 114 -3.49 9.03 9.54
N ARG A 115 -3.96 8.19 10.48
CA ARG A 115 -3.10 7.55 11.49
C ARG A 115 -2.04 6.66 10.84
N SER A 116 -2.43 5.85 9.85
CA SER A 116 -1.50 4.99 9.12
C SER A 116 -0.46 5.81 8.32
N ALA A 117 -0.92 6.86 7.62
CA ALA A 117 -0.03 7.74 6.85
C ALA A 117 0.95 8.53 7.73
N LYS A 118 0.55 8.95 8.94
CA LYS A 118 1.44 9.61 9.92
C LYS A 118 2.58 8.71 10.38
N GLN A 119 2.41 7.39 10.29
CA GLN A 119 3.47 6.40 10.53
C GLN A 119 4.35 6.13 9.29
N ASN A 120 4.21 6.96 8.24
CA ASN A 120 4.90 6.84 6.96
C ASN A 120 4.58 5.53 6.22
N PHE A 121 3.41 4.95 6.45
CA PHE A 121 2.98 3.76 5.73
C PHE A 121 2.57 4.13 4.30
N LEU A 122 3.39 3.74 3.33
CA LEU A 122 3.27 4.14 1.92
C LEU A 122 1.87 3.88 1.31
N PRO A 123 1.21 2.72 1.54
CA PRO A 123 -0.14 2.48 1.01
C PRO A 123 -1.15 3.54 1.47
N ALA A 124 -1.11 3.93 2.74
CA ALA A 124 -2.01 4.94 3.29
C ALA A 124 -1.67 6.35 2.80
N ALA A 125 -0.39 6.71 2.73
CA ALA A 125 0.06 8.01 2.21
C ALA A 125 -0.30 8.20 0.72
N LEU A 126 -0.28 7.12 -0.06
CA LEU A 126 -0.63 7.13 -1.48
C LEU A 126 -2.15 7.23 -1.70
N VAL A 127 -2.92 6.39 -1.01
CA VAL A 127 -4.35 6.24 -1.29
C VAL A 127 -5.20 7.25 -0.51
N GLY A 128 -4.81 7.57 0.72
CA GLY A 128 -5.53 8.45 1.64
C GLY A 128 -6.00 9.76 1.01
N PRO A 129 -5.13 10.52 0.32
CA PRO A 129 -5.52 11.79 -0.31
C PRO A 129 -6.65 11.69 -1.33
N SER A 130 -6.81 10.54 -2.00
CA SER A 130 -7.89 10.35 -2.97
C SER A 130 -9.24 10.07 -2.30
N ILE A 131 -9.22 9.43 -1.12
CA ILE A 131 -10.38 9.04 -0.32
C ILE A 131 -10.83 10.20 0.58
N CYS A 132 -9.89 10.94 1.16
CA CYS A 132 -10.11 11.89 2.25
C CYS A 132 -9.86 13.34 1.82
N GLN A 133 -10.35 13.71 0.63
CA GLN A 133 -10.03 14.99 -0.02
C GLN A 133 -10.40 16.21 0.83
N GLU A 134 -11.46 16.14 1.63
CA GLU A 134 -11.91 17.23 2.49
C GLU A 134 -11.12 17.30 3.80
N GLN A 135 -10.58 16.17 4.27
CA GLN A 135 -9.94 16.03 5.58
C GLN A 135 -8.41 16.10 5.51
N MET A 136 -7.79 15.81 4.36
CA MET A 136 -6.35 15.87 4.17
C MET A 136 -5.94 17.17 3.46
N ALA A 137 -5.21 18.04 4.15
CA ALA A 137 -4.73 19.30 3.59
C ALA A 137 -3.82 19.08 2.36
N PRO A 138 -4.03 19.76 1.22
CA PRO A 138 -3.24 19.57 0.00
C PRO A 138 -1.74 19.84 0.14
N GLN A 139 -1.37 20.69 1.11
CA GLN A 139 0.00 21.20 1.26
C GLN A 139 0.97 20.16 1.84
N ASP A 140 0.45 19.14 2.55
CA ASP A 140 1.27 18.09 3.17
C ASP A 140 1.34 16.79 2.37
N MET A 141 0.53 16.64 1.31
CA MET A 141 0.41 15.37 0.58
C MET A 141 1.69 14.96 -0.15
N GLN A 142 2.35 15.90 -0.85
CA GLN A 142 3.57 15.57 -1.60
C GLN A 142 4.74 15.29 -0.66
N GLY A 143 4.88 16.07 0.42
CA GLY A 143 5.92 15.87 1.43
C GLY A 143 5.74 14.54 2.15
N GLY A 144 4.53 14.27 2.63
CA GLY A 144 4.18 13.01 3.29
C GLY A 144 4.37 11.80 2.37
N LEU A 145 4.00 11.89 1.10
CA LEU A 145 4.23 10.79 0.15
C LEU A 145 5.72 10.54 -0.12
N LYS A 146 6.53 11.59 -0.30
CA LYS A 146 8.00 11.46 -0.43
C LYS A 146 8.61 10.78 0.78
N GLN A 147 8.23 11.23 1.98
CA GLN A 147 8.70 10.64 3.23
C GLN A 147 8.25 9.19 3.37
N ALA A 148 7.01 8.86 3.01
CA ALA A 148 6.52 7.49 3.06
C ALA A 148 7.26 6.54 2.11
N ILE A 149 7.66 7.02 0.92
CA ILE A 149 8.53 6.26 0.02
C ILE A 149 9.89 5.98 0.67
N GLU A 150 10.54 7.00 1.23
CA GLU A 150 11.85 6.87 1.90
C GLU A 150 11.80 5.91 3.10
N GLN A 151 10.67 5.85 3.79
CA GLN A 151 10.46 5.00 4.97
C GLN A 151 9.84 3.64 4.65
N ALA A 152 9.45 3.36 3.40
CA ALA A 152 8.81 2.11 3.00
C ALA A 152 9.57 0.84 3.45
N PRO A 153 10.93 0.78 3.39
CA PRO A 153 11.67 -0.38 3.87
C PRO A 153 11.46 -0.72 5.35
N ARG A 154 11.05 0.23 6.20
CA ARG A 154 10.72 -0.04 7.62
C ARG A 154 9.47 -0.90 7.79
N HIS A 155 8.62 -0.90 6.77
CA HIS A 155 7.35 -1.61 6.72
C HIS A 155 7.41 -2.81 5.76
N ALA A 156 8.61 -3.23 5.34
CA ALA A 156 8.82 -4.27 4.34
C ALA A 156 8.10 -5.59 4.67
N ALA A 157 8.01 -5.94 5.94
CA ALA A 157 7.35 -7.16 6.43
C ALA A 157 5.83 -7.19 6.15
N TYR A 158 5.20 -6.03 5.89
CA TYR A 158 3.77 -5.97 5.61
C TYR A 158 3.44 -6.14 4.12
N TYR A 159 4.44 -6.16 3.23
CA TYR A 159 4.21 -6.38 1.80
C TYR A 159 4.28 -7.88 1.45
N PRO A 160 3.56 -8.34 0.40
CA PRO A 160 2.67 -7.54 -0.45
C PRO A 160 1.36 -7.18 0.27
N MET A 161 0.61 -6.19 -0.23
CA MET A 161 -0.61 -5.71 0.42
C MET A 161 -1.71 -5.32 -0.56
N GLN A 162 -2.95 -5.67 -0.23
CA GLN A 162 -4.15 -5.31 -0.99
C GLN A 162 -4.31 -3.79 -1.12
N SER A 163 -4.50 -3.27 -2.33
CA SER A 163 -4.62 -1.82 -2.55
C SER A 163 -5.49 -1.43 -3.73
N PRO A 164 -6.26 -0.32 -3.63
CA PRO A 164 -6.92 0.24 -4.81
C PRO A 164 -5.93 1.04 -5.68
N ALA A 165 -4.66 1.20 -5.27
CA ALA A 165 -3.67 2.04 -5.95
C ALA A 165 -3.26 1.53 -7.34
N TYR A 166 -3.49 0.25 -7.66
CA TYR A 166 -2.95 -0.52 -8.80
C TYR A 166 -3.19 0.00 -10.22
N ARG A 167 -3.90 1.12 -10.43
CA ARG A 167 -4.35 1.52 -11.77
C ARG A 167 -3.68 2.73 -12.36
N LEU A 168 -2.85 3.50 -11.64
CA LEU A 168 -2.20 4.65 -12.28
C LEU A 168 -1.09 4.19 -13.21
N CYS A 169 -0.27 3.22 -12.81
CA CYS A 169 0.83 2.73 -13.63
C CYS A 169 0.37 1.86 -14.81
N VAL A 170 -0.65 1.01 -14.64
CA VAL A 170 -1.06 0.08 -15.71
C VAL A 170 -2.08 0.70 -16.67
N HIS A 171 -3.03 1.50 -16.17
CA HIS A 171 -4.17 1.98 -16.96
C HIS A 171 -4.33 3.50 -16.96
N ASN A 172 -3.47 4.26 -16.28
CA ASN A 172 -3.64 5.70 -16.02
C ASN A 172 -5.02 6.06 -15.44
N GLN A 173 -5.66 5.11 -14.74
CA GLN A 173 -6.97 5.27 -14.12
C GLN A 173 -6.82 5.44 -12.61
N ARG A 174 -7.64 6.32 -12.02
CA ARG A 174 -7.69 6.48 -10.57
C ARG A 174 -8.55 5.38 -9.99
N ALA A 175 -7.91 4.49 -9.22
CA ALA A 175 -8.51 3.46 -8.40
C ALA A 175 -9.40 2.44 -9.13
N ALA A 176 -9.35 1.19 -8.69
CA ALA A 176 -10.40 0.25 -9.01
C ALA A 176 -10.68 -0.67 -7.83
N PHE A 177 -11.83 -1.32 -7.93
CA PHE A 177 -12.38 -2.22 -6.92
C PHE A 177 -12.14 -3.70 -7.24
N PRO A 178 -11.01 -4.03 -7.87
CA PRO A 178 -10.15 -5.02 -7.24
C PRO A 178 -9.07 -4.33 -6.41
N LEU A 179 -8.84 -4.85 -5.21
CA LEU A 179 -7.70 -4.51 -4.36
C LEU A 179 -6.60 -5.57 -4.55
N PRO A 180 -5.89 -5.64 -5.69
CA PRO A 180 -4.82 -6.61 -5.84
C PRO A 180 -3.76 -6.40 -4.78
N GLU A 181 -3.01 -7.47 -4.52
CA GLU A 181 -1.82 -7.36 -3.71
C GLU A 181 -0.70 -6.69 -4.52
N LEU A 182 -0.15 -5.61 -3.98
CA LEU A 182 1.01 -4.93 -4.54
C LEU A 182 2.21 -5.22 -3.65
N THR A 183 3.32 -5.53 -4.29
CA THR A 183 4.65 -5.52 -3.68
C THR A 183 5.04 -4.10 -3.27
N GLN A 184 6.06 -3.98 -2.42
CA GLN A 184 6.60 -2.67 -2.05
C GLN A 184 7.05 -1.86 -3.28
N ALA A 185 7.73 -2.51 -4.23
CA ALA A 185 8.22 -1.86 -5.45
C ALA A 185 7.07 -1.31 -6.32
N GLU A 186 5.95 -2.03 -6.43
CA GLU A 186 4.77 -1.56 -7.16
C GLU A 186 4.09 -0.38 -6.45
N PHE A 187 4.03 -0.37 -5.12
CA PHE A 187 3.58 0.81 -4.38
C PHE A 187 4.49 2.02 -4.60
N GLU A 188 5.81 1.82 -4.60
CA GLU A 188 6.77 2.88 -4.90
C GLU A 188 6.61 3.41 -6.33
N ALA A 189 6.37 2.53 -7.31
CA ALA A 189 6.09 2.90 -8.69
C ALA A 189 4.87 3.83 -8.80
N GLU A 190 3.74 3.41 -8.22
CA GLU A 190 2.49 4.18 -8.21
C GLU A 190 2.69 5.54 -7.50
N ALA A 191 3.44 5.56 -6.39
CA ALA A 191 3.72 6.76 -5.64
C ALA A 191 4.61 7.76 -6.41
N TYR A 192 5.67 7.29 -7.07
CA TYR A 192 6.50 8.14 -7.92
C TYR A 192 5.71 8.68 -9.12
N PHE A 193 4.84 7.86 -9.72
CA PHE A 193 4.00 8.31 -10.82
C PHE A 193 3.00 9.38 -10.36
N GLU A 194 2.41 9.24 -9.17
CA GLU A 194 1.53 10.26 -8.59
C GLU A 194 2.29 11.56 -8.25
N LEU A 195 3.52 11.47 -7.72
CA LEU A 195 4.39 12.64 -7.53
C LEU A 195 4.67 13.35 -8.86
N ALA A 196 4.95 12.61 -9.93
CA ALA A 196 5.15 13.18 -11.26
C ALA A 196 3.90 13.92 -11.77
N ARG A 197 2.70 13.35 -11.58
CA ARG A 197 1.43 13.97 -11.97
C ARG A 197 1.15 15.27 -11.21
N ARG A 198 1.52 15.33 -9.94
CA ARG A 198 1.32 16.51 -9.09
C ARG A 198 2.42 17.57 -9.23
N THR A 199 3.55 17.22 -9.83
CA THR A 199 4.66 18.16 -10.08
C THR A 199 4.33 19.08 -11.24
N LYS A 200 4.24 20.40 -10.97
CA LYS A 200 3.99 21.42 -11.99
C LYS A 200 5.20 21.53 -12.93
N ALA A 201 5.00 21.25 -14.21
CA ALA A 201 6.04 21.27 -15.24
C ALA A 201 6.07 22.59 -16.03
N VAL A 202 5.85 23.72 -15.33
CA VAL A 202 5.78 25.08 -15.94
C VAL A 202 7.15 25.73 -16.12
N SER A 203 8.15 25.30 -15.35
CA SER A 203 9.54 25.75 -15.46
C SER A 203 10.45 24.59 -15.83
N ARG A 204 11.64 24.87 -16.35
CA ARG A 204 12.64 23.84 -16.65
C ARG A 204 12.95 22.96 -15.43
N ARG A 205 13.15 23.58 -14.26
CA ARG A 205 13.35 22.86 -12.99
C ARG A 205 12.17 21.95 -12.65
N GLY A 206 10.93 22.42 -12.84
CA GLY A 206 9.73 21.61 -12.61
C GLY A 206 9.58 20.46 -13.62
N GLN A 207 10.00 20.66 -14.87
CA GLN A 207 10.05 19.61 -15.89
C GLN A 207 11.12 18.56 -15.55
N GLU A 208 12.31 18.98 -15.15
CA GLU A 208 13.39 18.08 -14.72
C GLU A 208 12.99 17.27 -13.47
N GLU A 209 12.35 17.90 -12.48
CA GLU A 209 11.84 17.18 -11.30
C GLU A 209 10.73 16.18 -11.66
N ARG A 210 9.79 16.57 -12.53
CA ARG A 210 8.74 15.66 -13.01
C ARG A 210 9.35 14.48 -13.76
N LEU A 211 10.34 14.74 -14.63
CA LEU A 211 11.04 13.70 -15.38
C LEU A 211 11.77 12.73 -14.45
N ARG A 212 12.39 13.23 -13.37
CA ARG A 212 13.03 12.39 -12.36
C ARG A 212 12.04 11.40 -11.73
N TYR A 213 10.87 11.85 -11.30
CA TYR A 213 9.86 10.95 -10.73
C TYR A 213 9.33 9.93 -11.75
N LEU A 214 9.12 10.35 -13.00
CA LEU A 214 8.70 9.41 -14.05
C LEU A 214 9.75 8.31 -14.28
N ARG A 215 11.05 8.64 -14.26
CA ARG A 215 12.12 7.64 -14.37
C ARG A 215 12.15 6.67 -13.19
N LEU A 216 12.01 7.18 -11.96
CA LEU A 216 11.94 6.34 -10.75
C LEU A 216 10.73 5.38 -10.76
N ALA A 217 9.59 5.82 -11.29
CA ALA A 217 8.43 4.97 -11.51
C ALA A 217 8.69 3.92 -12.60
N MET A 218 9.31 4.33 -13.71
CA MET A 218 9.67 3.45 -14.83
C MET A 218 10.67 2.35 -14.44
N GLU A 219 11.64 2.66 -13.59
CA GLU A 219 12.61 1.70 -13.01
C GLU A 219 11.93 0.61 -12.16
N ARG A 220 10.67 0.82 -11.79
CA ARG A 220 9.81 -0.10 -11.04
C ARG A 220 8.62 -0.57 -11.88
N ASP A 221 8.83 -0.70 -13.19
CA ASP A 221 7.88 -1.27 -14.16
C ASP A 221 6.55 -0.51 -14.32
N CYS A 222 6.53 0.79 -14.05
CA CYS A 222 5.37 1.63 -14.34
C CYS A 222 5.22 1.93 -15.84
N GLU A 223 4.33 1.20 -16.54
CA GLU A 223 4.08 1.39 -17.99
C GLU A 223 3.61 2.80 -18.36
N GLY A 224 2.71 3.38 -17.57
CA GLY A 224 2.24 4.75 -17.73
C GLY A 224 3.38 5.79 -17.67
N ALA A 225 4.43 5.49 -16.91
CA ALA A 225 5.61 6.35 -16.83
C ALA A 225 6.49 6.28 -18.08
N LYS A 226 6.68 5.09 -18.67
CA LYS A 226 7.47 4.89 -19.92
C LYS A 226 6.98 5.82 -21.04
N SER A 227 5.67 5.86 -21.25
CA SER A 227 5.04 6.72 -22.25
C SER A 227 5.22 8.22 -21.94
N ALA A 228 5.13 8.60 -20.66
CA ALA A 228 5.25 9.98 -20.22
C ALA A 228 6.69 10.53 -20.27
N VAL A 229 7.70 9.68 -20.01
CA VAL A 229 9.12 10.04 -20.13
C VAL A 229 9.44 10.48 -21.55
N ALA A 230 9.10 9.66 -22.55
CA ALA A 230 9.40 9.95 -23.95
C ALA A 230 8.82 11.30 -24.41
N ALA A 231 7.57 11.59 -24.02
CA ALA A 231 6.90 12.85 -24.36
C ALA A 231 7.56 14.07 -23.70
N LEU A 232 8.03 13.95 -22.45
CA LEU A 232 8.63 15.07 -21.71
C LEU A 232 10.07 15.34 -22.15
N GLU A 233 10.84 14.29 -22.45
CA GLU A 233 12.21 14.44 -22.97
C GLU A 233 12.26 15.13 -24.34
N ALA A 234 11.29 14.86 -25.21
CA ALA A 234 11.18 15.55 -26.49
C ALA A 234 10.99 17.08 -26.31
N ARG A 235 10.16 17.49 -25.34
CA ARG A 235 9.89 18.91 -25.02
C ARG A 235 11.06 19.63 -24.37
N LEU A 236 11.93 18.91 -23.65
CA LEU A 236 13.12 19.50 -23.02
C LEU A 236 14.27 19.72 -24.01
N LYS A 237 14.21 19.08 -25.19
CA LYS A 237 15.20 19.20 -26.27
C LYS A 237 14.83 20.28 -27.30
N SER A 238 13.56 20.68 -27.37
CA SER A 238 13.05 21.79 -28.19
C SER A 238 13.20 23.13 -27.48
#